data_AF-A0A538PFN5-F1
#
_entry.id   AF-A0A538PFN5-F1
#
_cell.length_a   1.000
_cell.length_b   1.000
_cell.length_c   1.000
_cell.angle_alpha   90.00
_cell.angle_beta   90.00
_cell.angle_gamma   90.00
#
_symmetry.space_group_name_H-M   'P 1'
#
loop_
_entity.id
_entity.type
_entity.pdbx_description
1 polymer ?
#
loop_
_entity_poly.entity_id
_entity_poly.type
_entity_poly.pdbx_seq_one_letter_code
_entity_poly.pdbx_strand_id
1 'polypeptide(L)'
;RLLPEPPATHELWRLAGHIVRSVDDLDWLGPAADPLLRRLAVAGGDAWKPLRSSMLDAIGLLTTRIAALGMSEALRSRTPNETVRSSPLFRLTRAGVPEMAELIAASRDHLDHVHTALEDRGVSIDVVYSIDAIERSLARLEILLPFVGPPREPGNEIRAVIAAVGRGLVGGRSFTQLLGDNLRLLARKVIERAGRTGEHYVTASRREYWGMLGSAAGGGVLTCGTAVAKFLVKWGHFAPFLDGLLSSLDYAASFVVMQLVGATLATKQPSMTAAALAGTIRDRAGPGRLDELVPLISRIARSQFAAAVGNVSAVIVTALIFDAIWQHTTGAPFLDPDTSRSVVASFDPLHSGTLPFAALTGVLLWVSSLAAGWFENWIVYRRLPDAIEHHRIGRRVGRARMARLARFLEREAAGFGGSVALGFLLGMIPVFAKFFGLPIDVRHITLSTGSLTLALSSVGAAAVGWAAVASAAVGIALIGLLNFGVSFALALVVALRARDVPRGESKTLPGAVLRRFVRRPAEFFYPPRDPGPVATTPSH
;
A
#
# COMPACT_ATOMS: atom_id res chain seq x y z
N ARG A 1 7.23 -25.95 12.41
CA ARG A 1 8.59 -26.51 12.52
C ARG A 1 8.50 -27.98 12.09
N LEU A 2 9.33 -28.44 11.15
CA LEU A 2 9.23 -29.76 10.48
C LEU A 2 10.24 -30.81 10.99
N LEU A 3 11.19 -30.42 11.84
CA LEU A 3 12.18 -31.32 12.43
C LEU A 3 11.82 -31.63 13.89
N PRO A 4 11.93 -32.89 14.34
CA PRO A 4 11.76 -33.23 15.76
C PRO A 4 12.89 -32.61 16.59
N GLU A 5 12.54 -32.02 17.73
CA GLU A 5 13.50 -31.46 18.68
C GLU A 5 13.90 -32.52 19.72
N PRO A 6 15.15 -32.51 20.21
CA PRO A 6 15.60 -33.45 21.24
C PRO A 6 14.84 -33.24 22.56
N PRO A 7 14.70 -34.29 23.40
CA PRO A 7 14.05 -34.16 24.70
C PRO A 7 14.87 -33.23 25.60
N ALA A 8 14.30 -32.06 25.97
CA ALA A 8 14.86 -31.21 27.01
C ALA A 8 14.07 -31.41 28.31
N THR A 9 14.51 -32.40 29.09
CA THR A 9 13.91 -32.77 30.39
C THR A 9 14.12 -31.72 31.48
N HIS A 10 15.00 -30.73 31.24
CA HIS A 10 15.34 -29.65 32.15
C HIS A 10 14.58 -28.34 31.85
N GLU A 11 13.72 -28.31 30.83
CA GLU A 11 12.97 -27.10 30.43
C GLU A 11 11.48 -27.23 30.75
N LEU A 12 11.00 -26.48 31.75
CA LEU A 12 9.61 -26.52 32.20
C LEU A 12 8.59 -26.24 31.08
N TRP A 13 8.94 -25.37 30.12
CA TRP A 13 8.05 -25.03 29.00
C TRP A 13 7.85 -26.22 28.03
N ARG A 14 8.85 -27.09 27.86
CA ARG A 14 8.70 -28.29 27.02
C ARG A 14 7.80 -29.32 27.69
N LEU A 15 7.95 -29.51 29.00
CA LEU A 15 7.07 -30.38 29.79
C LEU A 15 5.62 -29.86 29.77
N ALA A 16 5.44 -28.56 29.99
CA ALA A 16 4.12 -27.92 29.90
C ALA A 16 3.50 -28.02 28.49
N GLY A 17 4.31 -28.00 27.43
CA GLY A 17 3.85 -28.17 26.04
C GLY A 17 3.27 -29.54 25.72
N HIS A 18 3.53 -30.56 26.55
CA HIS A 18 2.88 -31.87 26.44
C HIS A 18 1.49 -31.90 27.09
N ILE A 19 1.28 -31.05 28.10
CA ILE A 19 0.06 -30.97 28.92
C ILE A 19 -0.94 -29.95 28.34
N VAL A 20 -0.44 -28.82 27.83
CA VAL A 20 -1.24 -27.70 27.33
C VAL A 20 -1.07 -27.59 25.81
N ARG A 21 -2.09 -28.02 25.06
CA ARG A 21 -2.12 -27.98 23.60
C ARG A 21 -2.98 -26.82 23.08
N SER A 22 -4.02 -26.46 23.82
CA SER A 22 -4.95 -25.36 23.58
C SER A 22 -5.05 -24.42 24.80
N VAL A 23 -5.61 -23.22 24.63
CA VAL A 23 -5.89 -22.32 25.79
C VAL A 23 -6.97 -22.92 26.69
N ASP A 24 -7.96 -23.60 26.09
CA ASP A 24 -9.07 -24.26 26.79
C ASP A 24 -8.56 -25.39 27.71
N ASP A 25 -7.40 -25.99 27.40
CA ASP A 25 -6.72 -26.95 28.27
C ASP A 25 -6.23 -26.33 29.59
N LEU A 26 -6.41 -25.03 29.82
CA LEU A 26 -6.11 -24.36 31.09
C LEU A 26 -7.34 -24.20 31.98
N ASP A 27 -8.55 -24.52 31.51
CA ASP A 27 -9.79 -24.34 32.27
C ASP A 27 -9.83 -25.21 33.54
N TRP A 28 -9.11 -26.32 33.57
CA TRP A 28 -8.96 -27.15 34.77
C TRP A 28 -8.21 -26.43 35.90
N LEU A 29 -7.47 -25.36 35.60
CA LEU A 29 -6.83 -24.48 36.60
C LEU A 29 -7.84 -23.53 37.26
N GLY A 30 -9.10 -23.95 37.43
CA GLY A 30 -10.08 -23.30 38.31
C GLY A 30 -9.94 -23.70 39.78
N PRO A 31 -10.81 -23.20 40.68
CA PRO A 31 -10.77 -23.50 42.12
C PRO A 31 -10.76 -25.00 42.45
N ALA A 32 -11.39 -25.83 41.61
CA ALA A 32 -11.41 -27.29 41.75
C ALA A 32 -10.01 -27.95 41.76
N ALA A 33 -8.98 -27.30 41.19
CA ALA A 33 -7.60 -27.79 41.20
C ALA A 33 -6.81 -27.45 42.48
N ASP A 34 -7.35 -26.64 43.40
CA ASP A 34 -6.63 -26.23 44.62
C ASP A 34 -6.07 -27.41 45.44
N PRO A 35 -6.82 -28.50 45.68
CA PRO A 35 -6.28 -29.65 46.43
C PRO A 35 -5.10 -30.32 45.72
N LEU A 36 -5.17 -30.44 44.40
CA LEU A 36 -4.10 -31.02 43.58
C LEU A 36 -2.86 -30.13 43.58
N LEU A 37 -3.03 -28.82 43.42
CA LEU A 37 -1.94 -27.85 43.38
C LEU A 37 -1.23 -27.72 44.73
N ARG A 38 -1.97 -27.78 45.84
CA ARG A 38 -1.37 -27.85 47.19
C ARG A 38 -0.56 -29.13 47.38
N ARG A 39 -1.07 -30.28 46.93
CA ARG A 39 -0.32 -31.55 46.97
C ARG A 39 0.95 -31.50 46.11
N LEU A 40 0.88 -30.88 44.93
CA LEU A 40 2.03 -30.68 44.05
C LEU A 40 3.07 -29.72 44.66
N ALA A 41 2.63 -28.70 45.40
CA ALA A 41 3.54 -27.80 46.12
C ALA A 41 4.32 -28.55 47.20
N VAL A 42 3.63 -29.35 48.01
CA VAL A 42 4.26 -30.17 49.05
C VAL A 42 5.17 -31.24 48.45
N ALA A 43 4.70 -31.94 47.40
CA ALA A 43 5.47 -33.01 46.76
C ALA A 43 6.71 -32.49 46.01
N GLY A 44 6.63 -31.30 45.42
CA GLY A 44 7.76 -30.70 44.71
C GLY A 44 8.78 -30.03 45.63
N GLY A 45 8.39 -29.59 46.84
CA GLY A 45 9.31 -29.09 47.88
C GLY A 45 10.38 -28.15 47.33
N ASP A 46 11.64 -28.55 47.47
CA ASP A 46 12.82 -27.78 47.03
C ASP A 46 12.94 -27.59 45.51
N ALA A 47 12.27 -28.41 44.70
CA ALA A 47 12.28 -28.28 43.24
C ALA A 47 11.63 -26.98 42.76
N TRP A 48 10.79 -26.34 43.58
CA TRP A 48 10.18 -25.05 43.29
C TRP A 48 11.06 -23.86 43.73
N LYS A 49 12.10 -24.06 44.54
CA LYS A 49 12.98 -22.97 45.02
C LYS A 49 13.66 -22.16 43.88
N PRO A 50 14.16 -22.77 42.79
CA PRO A 50 14.77 -22.04 41.67
C PRO A 50 13.78 -21.23 40.83
N LEU A 51 12.47 -21.44 41.02
CA LEU A 51 11.44 -20.77 40.22
C LEU A 51 11.48 -19.26 40.46
N ARG A 52 11.62 -18.83 41.72
CA ARG A 52 11.67 -17.42 42.08
C ARG A 52 12.91 -16.72 41.53
N SER A 53 14.08 -17.36 41.61
CA SER A 53 15.31 -16.80 41.01
C SER A 53 15.21 -16.77 39.48
N SER A 54 14.68 -17.82 38.86
CA SER A 54 14.47 -17.85 37.40
C SER A 54 13.49 -16.78 36.92
N MET A 55 12.46 -16.45 37.71
CA MET A 55 11.52 -15.36 37.41
C MET A 55 12.18 -13.98 37.52
N LEU A 56 13.01 -13.78 38.54
CA LEU A 56 13.82 -12.57 38.68
C LEU A 56 14.77 -12.39 37.49
N ASP A 57 15.45 -13.45 37.07
CA ASP A 57 16.31 -13.45 35.90
C ASP A 57 15.52 -13.16 34.61
N ALA A 58 14.33 -13.75 34.46
CA ALA A 58 13.44 -13.49 33.33
C ALA A 58 12.98 -12.02 33.29
N ILE A 59 12.64 -11.43 34.44
CA ILE A 59 12.33 -10.01 34.56
C ILE A 59 13.54 -9.15 34.16
N GLY A 60 14.74 -9.49 34.62
CA GLY A 60 15.99 -8.81 34.23
C GLY A 60 16.23 -8.85 32.71
N LEU A 61 16.03 -10.01 32.09
CA LEU A 61 16.15 -10.17 30.63
C LEU A 61 15.09 -9.37 29.85
N LEU A 62 13.83 -9.40 30.30
CA LEU A 62 12.73 -8.66 29.67
C LEU A 62 12.93 -7.16 29.76
N THR A 63 13.28 -6.63 30.93
CA THR A 63 13.55 -5.20 31.13
C THR A 63 14.75 -4.74 30.32
N THR A 64 15.81 -5.56 30.24
CA THR A 64 16.98 -5.28 29.38
C THR A 64 16.60 -5.23 27.91
N ARG A 65 15.79 -6.18 27.43
CA ARG A 65 15.28 -6.19 26.06
C ARG A 65 14.42 -4.98 25.75
N ILE A 66 13.52 -4.61 26.67
CA ILE A 66 12.67 -3.41 26.54
C ILE A 66 13.54 -2.16 26.41
N ALA A 67 14.54 -2.00 27.27
CA ALA A 67 15.46 -0.87 27.22
C ALA A 67 16.27 -0.84 25.92
N ALA A 68 16.80 -1.99 25.47
CA ALA A 68 17.58 -2.07 24.24
C ALA A 68 16.75 -1.64 23.00
N LEU A 69 15.51 -2.12 22.90
CA LEU A 69 14.60 -1.73 21.81
C LEU A 69 14.17 -0.26 21.96
N GLY A 70 13.71 0.13 23.14
CA GLY A 70 13.24 1.48 23.44
C GLY A 70 14.28 2.57 23.20
N MET A 71 15.56 2.27 23.45
CA MET A 71 16.67 3.22 23.30
C MET A 71 17.30 3.22 21.90
N SER A 72 16.75 2.43 20.96
CA SER A 72 17.13 2.52 19.55
C SER A 72 16.92 3.94 19.01
N GLU A 73 17.77 4.35 18.06
CA GLU A 73 17.64 5.67 17.41
C GLU A 73 16.26 5.85 16.76
N ALA A 74 15.71 4.76 16.20
CA ALA A 74 14.44 4.75 15.51
C ALA A 74 13.25 5.06 16.45
N LEU A 75 13.26 4.56 17.68
CA LEU A 75 12.23 4.89 18.69
C LEU A 75 12.51 6.24 19.36
N ARG A 76 13.76 6.48 19.80
CA ARG A 76 14.13 7.70 20.54
C ARG A 76 13.95 8.99 19.74
N SER A 77 14.15 8.95 18.43
CA SER A 77 13.91 10.11 17.55
C SER A 77 12.43 10.50 17.41
N ARG A 78 11.50 9.68 17.92
CA ARG A 78 10.04 9.88 17.86
C ARG A 78 9.42 10.19 19.22
N THR A 79 10.20 10.06 20.28
CA THR A 79 9.82 10.46 21.63
C THR A 79 10.04 11.97 21.82
N PRO A 80 9.26 12.67 22.67
CA PRO A 80 9.62 14.00 23.17
C PRO A 80 11.06 14.05 23.70
N ASN A 81 11.67 15.25 23.75
CA ASN A 81 13.07 15.48 24.15
C ASN A 81 13.32 15.11 25.63
N GLU A 82 13.30 13.81 25.91
CA GLU A 82 13.60 13.21 27.19
C GLU A 82 15.04 12.73 27.18
N THR A 83 15.72 12.87 28.31
CA THR A 83 17.01 12.21 28.49
C THR A 83 16.80 10.69 28.50
N VAL A 84 17.80 9.92 28.06
CA VAL A 84 17.77 8.44 28.19
C VAL A 84 17.43 8.01 29.62
N ARG A 85 17.89 8.77 30.62
CA ARG A 85 17.65 8.50 32.04
C ARG A 85 16.19 8.71 32.47
N SER A 86 15.45 9.63 31.83
CA SER A 86 14.06 9.91 32.18
C SER A 86 13.06 8.97 31.50
N SER A 87 13.46 8.25 30.44
CA SER A 87 12.57 7.33 29.73
C SER A 87 12.07 6.20 30.65
N PRO A 88 10.75 5.95 30.73
CA PRO A 88 10.19 4.86 31.55
C PRO A 88 10.68 3.48 31.08
N LEU A 89 10.88 3.30 29.77
CA LEU A 89 11.40 2.07 29.17
C LEU A 89 12.82 1.74 29.66
N PHE A 90 13.66 2.76 29.86
CA PHE A 90 15.00 2.58 30.40
C PHE A 90 15.00 2.37 31.92
N ARG A 91 14.14 3.11 32.63
CA ARG A 91 14.01 3.03 34.09
C ARG A 91 13.59 1.64 34.59
N LEU A 92 12.85 0.88 33.78
CA LEU A 92 12.47 -0.51 34.10
C LEU A 92 13.67 -1.41 34.45
N THR A 93 14.86 -1.17 33.89
CA THR A 93 16.07 -1.96 34.20
C THR A 93 16.62 -1.76 35.61
N ARG A 94 16.19 -0.69 36.30
CA ARG A 94 16.69 -0.29 37.62
C ARG A 94 15.59 -0.21 38.67
N ALA A 95 14.35 -0.50 38.27
CA ALA A 95 13.18 -0.40 39.11
C ALA A 95 13.12 -1.53 40.13
N GLY A 96 12.71 -1.22 41.35
CA GLY A 96 12.28 -2.26 42.29
C GLY A 96 10.93 -2.86 41.85
N VAL A 97 10.65 -4.10 42.27
CA VAL A 97 9.37 -4.78 42.04
C VAL A 97 8.14 -3.90 42.36
N PRO A 98 8.10 -3.12 43.46
CA PRO A 98 6.96 -2.25 43.76
C PRO A 98 6.73 -1.12 42.74
N GLU A 99 7.80 -0.60 42.14
CA GLU A 99 7.75 0.53 41.19
C GLU A 99 7.45 0.08 39.75
N MET A 100 7.63 -1.21 39.45
CA MET A 100 7.49 -1.74 38.09
C MET A 100 6.07 -1.60 37.55
N ALA A 101 5.03 -1.71 38.38
CA ALA A 101 3.64 -1.58 37.92
C ALA A 101 3.36 -0.18 37.35
N GLU A 102 3.76 0.87 38.07
CA GLU A 102 3.63 2.26 37.62
C GLU A 102 4.49 2.53 36.38
N LEU A 103 5.72 2.00 36.36
CA LEU A 103 6.62 2.15 35.20
C LEU A 103 6.14 1.40 33.96
N ILE A 104 5.42 0.29 34.10
CA ILE A 104 4.78 -0.42 32.97
C ILE A 104 3.67 0.45 32.38
N ALA A 105 2.82 1.05 33.22
CA ALA A 105 1.78 1.98 32.76
C ALA A 105 2.41 3.19 32.04
N ALA A 106 3.39 3.85 32.66
CA ALA A 106 4.11 4.96 32.04
C ALA A 106 4.84 4.56 30.74
N SER A 107 5.33 3.32 30.65
CA SER A 107 5.94 2.78 29.43
C SER A 107 4.93 2.61 28.29
N ARG A 108 3.69 2.23 28.59
CA ARG A 108 2.61 2.16 27.59
C ARG A 108 2.21 3.53 27.10
N ASP A 109 1.99 4.49 28.00
CA ASP A 109 1.70 5.88 27.63
C ASP A 109 2.81 6.46 26.74
N HIS A 110 4.07 6.11 27.06
CA HIS A 110 5.22 6.49 26.25
C HIS A 110 5.20 5.87 24.84
N LEU A 111 4.80 4.61 24.70
CA LEU A 111 4.63 3.96 23.40
C LEU A 111 3.47 4.55 22.61
N ASP A 112 2.37 4.94 23.25
CA ASP A 112 1.23 5.60 22.60
C ASP A 112 1.63 6.96 22.00
N HIS A 113 2.48 7.73 22.69
CA HIS A 113 3.07 8.94 22.12
C HIS A 113 3.95 8.64 20.90
N VAL A 114 4.73 7.56 20.94
CA VAL A 114 5.56 7.16 19.79
C VAL A 114 4.70 6.68 18.63
N HIS A 115 3.61 5.95 18.92
CA HIS A 115 2.63 5.54 17.92
C HIS A 115 1.98 6.74 17.25
N THR A 116 1.60 7.76 18.03
CA THR A 116 1.08 9.02 17.50
C THR A 116 2.13 9.74 16.62
N ALA A 117 3.39 9.80 17.06
CA ALA A 117 4.47 10.41 16.29
C ALA A 117 4.81 9.65 14.98
N LEU A 118 4.52 8.34 14.90
CA LEU A 118 4.66 7.56 13.67
C LEU A 118 3.69 8.02 12.58
N GLU A 119 2.54 8.58 12.95
CA GLU A 119 1.57 9.10 11.99
C GLU A 119 2.15 10.25 11.17
N ASP A 120 2.96 11.11 11.80
CA ASP A 120 3.54 12.29 11.15
C ASP A 120 4.92 12.01 10.53
N ARG A 121 5.75 11.21 11.19
CA ARG A 121 7.19 11.04 10.83
C ARG A 121 7.49 9.83 9.94
N GLY A 122 6.46 9.19 9.39
CA GLY A 122 6.60 7.99 8.56
C GLY A 122 6.86 6.71 9.37
N VAL A 123 6.44 5.58 8.80
CA VAL A 123 6.41 4.28 9.50
C VAL A 123 7.51 3.37 8.99
N SER A 124 8.17 2.62 9.88
CA SER A 124 9.15 1.58 9.54
C SER A 124 8.78 0.26 10.18
N ILE A 125 9.04 -0.83 9.45
CA ILE A 125 8.88 -2.20 9.92
C ILE A 125 9.63 -2.42 11.23
N ASP A 126 10.83 -1.87 11.35
CA ASP A 126 11.68 -2.06 12.52
C ASP A 126 11.11 -1.36 13.77
N VAL A 127 10.55 -0.16 13.61
CA VAL A 127 9.91 0.56 14.73
C VAL A 127 8.63 -0.15 15.15
N VAL A 128 7.79 -0.53 14.19
CA VAL A 128 6.54 -1.23 14.48
C VAL A 128 6.80 -2.58 15.16
N TYR A 129 7.78 -3.34 14.68
CA TYR A 129 8.23 -4.58 15.33
C TYR A 129 8.75 -4.32 16.75
N SER A 130 9.52 -3.24 16.94
CA SER A 130 10.06 -2.90 18.25
C SER A 130 8.96 -2.53 19.25
N ILE A 131 7.94 -1.76 18.85
CA ILE A 131 6.78 -1.44 19.70
C ILE A 131 6.06 -2.71 20.13
N ASP A 132 5.70 -3.59 19.18
CA ASP A 132 5.02 -4.86 19.48
C ASP A 132 5.87 -5.78 20.38
N ALA A 133 7.18 -5.86 20.11
CA ALA A 133 8.09 -6.62 20.96
C ALA A 133 8.18 -6.04 22.38
N ILE A 134 8.14 -4.72 22.54
CA ILE A 134 8.10 -4.06 23.85
C ILE A 134 6.76 -4.33 24.55
N GLU A 135 5.62 -4.13 23.89
CA GLU A 135 4.29 -4.37 24.48
C GLU A 135 4.13 -5.81 24.98
N ARG A 136 4.56 -6.80 24.19
CA ARG A 136 4.59 -8.20 24.61
C ARG A 136 5.50 -8.43 25.80
N SER A 137 6.63 -7.74 25.85
CA SER A 137 7.57 -7.84 26.96
C SER A 137 6.97 -7.20 28.22
N LEU A 138 6.27 -6.07 28.11
CA LEU A 138 5.53 -5.42 29.20
C LEU A 138 4.39 -6.31 29.71
N ALA A 139 3.59 -6.89 28.83
CA ALA A 139 2.53 -7.84 29.20
C ALA A 139 3.09 -9.07 29.93
N ARG A 140 4.26 -9.57 29.49
CA ARG A 140 4.96 -10.65 30.20
C ARG A 140 5.45 -10.21 31.59
N LEU A 141 5.95 -8.98 31.74
CA LEU A 141 6.33 -8.45 33.05
C LEU A 141 5.13 -8.42 34.00
N GLU A 142 3.96 -7.97 33.56
CA GLU A 142 2.74 -7.98 34.40
C GLU A 142 2.31 -9.38 34.82
N ILE A 143 2.52 -10.37 33.96
CA ILE A 143 2.28 -11.78 34.30
C ILE A 143 3.29 -12.23 35.36
N LEU A 144 4.56 -11.84 35.27
CA LEU A 144 5.64 -12.31 36.16
C LEU A 144 5.72 -11.59 37.51
N LEU A 145 5.32 -10.31 37.57
CA LEU A 145 5.40 -9.49 38.79
C LEU A 145 4.70 -10.09 40.02
N PRO A 146 3.49 -10.67 39.90
CA PRO A 146 2.78 -11.26 41.04
C PRO A 146 3.48 -12.46 41.69
N PHE A 147 4.50 -13.06 41.05
CA PHE A 147 5.26 -14.18 41.60
C PHE A 147 6.51 -13.77 42.40
N VAL A 148 6.92 -12.51 42.25
CA VAL A 148 8.13 -11.98 42.91
C VAL A 148 7.77 -11.11 44.12
N GLY A 149 6.49 -10.74 44.26
CA GLY A 149 5.92 -10.06 45.44
C GLY A 149 5.95 -10.90 46.74
N PRO A 150 5.26 -10.45 47.80
CA PRO A 150 5.22 -11.18 49.06
C PRO A 150 4.67 -12.60 48.87
N PRO A 151 5.17 -13.60 49.64
CA PRO A 151 4.87 -15.01 49.44
C PRO A 151 3.36 -15.26 49.43
N ARG A 152 2.88 -16.03 48.46
CA ARG A 152 1.49 -16.49 48.42
C ARG A 152 1.41 -17.94 48.88
N GLU A 153 0.18 -18.41 49.10
CA GLU A 153 -0.08 -19.83 49.29
C GLU A 153 0.59 -20.65 48.16
N PRO A 154 1.41 -21.67 48.47
CA PRO A 154 2.21 -22.40 47.47
C PRO A 154 1.42 -22.97 46.29
N GLY A 155 0.15 -23.33 46.50
CA GLY A 155 -0.74 -23.80 45.43
C GLY A 155 -1.09 -22.71 44.40
N ASN A 156 -1.16 -21.45 44.81
CA ASN A 156 -1.48 -20.32 43.94
C ASN A 156 -0.29 -19.93 43.05
N GLU A 157 0.94 -20.07 43.54
CA GLU A 157 2.15 -19.81 42.77
C GLU A 157 2.31 -20.84 41.64
N ILE A 158 2.14 -22.13 41.94
CA ILE A 158 2.21 -23.19 40.92
C ILE A 158 1.10 -23.03 39.89
N ARG A 159 -0.13 -22.75 40.32
CA ARG A 159 -1.28 -22.47 39.44
C ARG A 159 -0.93 -21.39 38.42
N ALA A 160 -0.43 -20.27 38.92
CA ALA A 160 -0.18 -19.13 38.07
C ALA A 160 1.02 -19.40 37.13
N VAL A 161 2.05 -20.15 37.55
CA VAL A 161 3.16 -20.54 36.65
C VAL A 161 2.69 -21.44 35.52
N ILE A 162 1.90 -22.46 35.81
CA ILE A 162 1.35 -23.36 34.79
C ILE A 162 0.45 -22.56 33.83
N ALA A 163 -0.37 -21.65 34.36
CA ALA A 163 -1.21 -20.77 33.55
C ALA A 163 -0.38 -19.82 32.66
N ALA A 164 0.70 -19.24 33.19
CA ALA A 164 1.58 -18.32 32.46
C ALA A 164 2.37 -19.04 31.35
N VAL A 165 2.95 -20.20 31.65
CA VAL A 165 3.69 -21.03 30.70
C VAL A 165 2.72 -21.58 29.63
N GLY A 166 1.56 -22.09 30.03
CA GLY A 166 0.53 -22.59 29.12
C GLY A 166 0.04 -21.54 28.13
N ARG A 167 -0.34 -20.34 28.61
CA ARG A 167 -0.71 -19.22 27.74
C ARG A 167 0.43 -18.80 26.81
N GLY A 168 1.67 -18.77 27.32
CA GLY A 168 2.86 -18.46 26.52
C GLY A 168 3.14 -19.45 25.40
N LEU A 169 2.90 -20.75 25.63
CA LEU A 169 3.11 -21.82 24.66
C LEU A 169 2.08 -21.81 23.54
N VAL A 170 0.81 -21.53 23.87
CA VAL A 170 -0.26 -21.46 22.88
C VAL A 170 -0.17 -20.15 22.09
N GLY A 171 0.12 -19.02 22.76
CA GLY A 171 0.31 -17.72 22.12
C GLY A 171 1.58 -17.60 21.27
N GLY A 172 2.63 -18.38 21.58
CA GLY A 172 3.88 -18.42 20.81
C GLY A 172 3.78 -19.08 19.43
N ARG A 173 2.64 -19.68 19.08
CA ARG A 173 2.45 -20.46 17.84
C ARG A 173 2.02 -19.64 16.63
N SER A 174 1.63 -18.36 16.76
CA SER A 174 1.10 -17.57 15.64
C SER A 174 2.05 -16.45 15.19
N PHE A 175 3.16 -16.85 14.55
CA PHE A 175 3.97 -15.92 13.74
C PHE A 175 3.11 -15.11 12.74
N THR A 176 2.01 -15.69 12.28
CA THR A 176 1.02 -15.08 11.37
C THR A 176 0.17 -13.98 12.02
N GLN A 177 -0.17 -14.08 13.31
CA GLN A 177 -0.90 -13.01 14.02
C GLN A 177 0.04 -11.84 14.34
N LEU A 178 1.27 -12.14 14.77
CA LEU A 178 2.39 -11.20 14.93
C LEU A 178 2.66 -10.33 13.71
N LEU A 179 2.76 -10.98 12.55
CA LEU A 179 3.00 -10.30 11.29
C LEU A 179 1.76 -9.52 10.84
N GLY A 180 0.56 -10.00 11.17
CA GLY A 180 -0.71 -9.44 10.73
C GLY A 180 -0.99 -8.03 11.24
N ASP A 181 -0.88 -7.80 12.55
CA ASP A 181 -1.34 -6.53 13.16
C ASP A 181 -0.39 -5.36 12.88
N ASN A 182 0.91 -5.66 12.75
CA ASN A 182 1.95 -4.69 12.47
C ASN A 182 2.11 -4.39 10.96
N LEU A 183 1.93 -5.40 10.11
CA LEU A 183 1.86 -5.20 8.66
C LEU A 183 0.61 -4.39 8.27
N ARG A 184 -0.47 -4.45 9.06
CA ARG A 184 -1.64 -3.59 8.90
C ARG A 184 -1.32 -2.11 9.07
N LEU A 185 -0.56 -1.72 10.10
CA LEU A 185 -0.17 -0.31 10.32
C LEU A 185 0.64 0.23 9.13
N LEU A 186 1.60 -0.56 8.65
CA LEU A 186 2.39 -0.21 7.45
C LEU A 186 1.52 -0.13 6.20
N ALA A 187 0.66 -1.13 5.97
CA ALA A 187 -0.25 -1.14 4.84
C ALA A 187 -1.20 0.06 4.88
N ARG A 188 -1.80 0.35 6.03
CA ARG A 188 -2.65 1.51 6.28
C ARG A 188 -1.90 2.79 5.94
N LYS A 189 -0.65 2.96 6.39
CA LYS A 189 0.10 4.19 6.11
C LYS A 189 0.50 4.35 4.65
N VAL A 190 0.93 3.28 3.99
CA VAL A 190 1.22 3.29 2.55
C VAL A 190 -0.03 3.68 1.76
N ILE A 191 -1.19 3.16 2.13
CA ILE A 191 -2.48 3.48 1.50
C ILE A 191 -2.89 4.93 1.78
N GLU A 192 -2.77 5.42 3.02
CA GLU A 192 -3.09 6.81 3.37
C GLU A 192 -2.23 7.81 2.60
N ARG A 193 -0.92 7.54 2.45
CA ARG A 193 -0.02 8.38 1.63
C ARG A 193 -0.39 8.36 0.15
N ALA A 194 -0.66 7.16 -0.39
CA ALA A 194 -1.17 7.04 -1.75
C ALA A 194 -2.50 7.81 -1.95
N GLY A 195 -3.35 7.86 -0.91
CA GLY A 195 -4.62 8.60 -0.89
C GLY A 195 -4.47 10.13 -0.91
N ARG A 196 -3.52 10.70 -0.16
CA ARG A 196 -3.29 12.17 -0.12
C ARG A 196 -3.03 12.76 -1.51
N THR A 197 -2.28 12.05 -2.35
CA THR A 197 -2.03 12.46 -3.74
C THR A 197 -3.27 12.32 -4.62
N GLY A 198 -4.20 11.44 -4.25
CA GLY A 198 -5.44 11.14 -4.99
C GLY A 198 -6.50 12.24 -4.94
N GLU A 199 -6.57 13.03 -3.86
CA GLU A 199 -7.65 14.01 -3.64
C GLU A 199 -7.72 15.07 -4.74
N HIS A 200 -6.56 15.56 -5.20
CA HIS A 200 -6.46 16.58 -6.26
C HIS A 200 -6.94 16.08 -7.64
N TYR A 201 -7.14 14.78 -7.81
CA TYR A 201 -7.64 14.19 -9.06
C TYR A 201 -9.16 14.04 -9.11
N VAL A 202 -9.87 14.44 -8.04
CA VAL A 202 -11.34 14.41 -8.00
C VAL A 202 -11.89 15.79 -8.32
N THR A 203 -12.56 15.92 -9.46
CA THR A 203 -13.19 17.16 -9.90
C THR A 203 -14.49 17.41 -9.11
N ALA A 204 -14.70 18.64 -8.66
CA ALA A 204 -15.91 19.10 -7.99
C ALA A 204 -16.78 19.95 -8.94
N SER A 205 -16.17 20.86 -9.71
CA SER A 205 -16.85 21.84 -10.58
C SER A 205 -16.72 21.53 -12.08
N ARG A 206 -17.50 22.21 -12.93
CA ARG A 206 -17.34 22.13 -14.39
C ARG A 206 -15.98 22.65 -14.85
N ARG A 207 -15.48 23.72 -14.22
CA ARG A 207 -14.17 24.29 -14.52
C ARG A 207 -13.05 23.28 -14.28
N GLU A 208 -13.08 22.56 -13.16
CA GLU A 208 -12.13 21.50 -12.86
C GLU A 208 -12.25 20.32 -13.84
N TYR A 209 -13.46 19.97 -14.28
CA TYR A 209 -13.68 18.93 -15.29
C TYR A 209 -12.98 19.26 -16.62
N TRP A 210 -13.15 20.47 -17.14
CA TRP A 210 -12.48 20.91 -18.37
C TRP A 210 -10.97 21.12 -18.17
N GLY A 211 -10.54 21.55 -16.98
CA GLY A 211 -9.13 21.60 -16.61
C GLY A 211 -8.47 20.21 -16.61
N MET A 212 -9.16 19.20 -16.07
CA MET A 212 -8.74 17.80 -16.10
C MET A 212 -8.61 17.29 -17.53
N LEU A 213 -9.60 17.57 -18.39
CA LEU A 213 -9.56 17.21 -19.81
C LEU A 213 -8.34 17.82 -20.51
N GLY A 214 -8.07 19.12 -20.29
CA GLY A 214 -6.93 19.82 -20.88
C GLY A 214 -5.57 19.29 -20.41
N SER A 215 -5.39 19.08 -19.11
CA SER A 215 -4.17 18.46 -18.56
C SER A 215 -3.98 17.02 -19.08
N ALA A 216 -5.06 16.26 -19.23
CA ALA A 216 -5.02 14.92 -19.79
C ALA A 216 -4.74 14.90 -21.30
N ALA A 217 -5.16 15.91 -22.06
CA ALA A 217 -4.76 16.03 -23.47
C ALA A 217 -3.24 16.11 -23.62
N GLY A 218 -2.56 16.87 -22.74
CA GLY A 218 -1.09 16.90 -22.67
C GLY A 218 -0.47 15.51 -22.42
N GLY A 219 -1.10 14.70 -21.57
CA GLY A 219 -0.70 13.32 -21.33
C GLY A 219 -0.86 12.42 -22.56
N GLY A 220 -1.92 12.62 -23.35
CA GLY A 220 -2.15 11.91 -24.61
C GLY A 220 -1.09 12.22 -25.67
N VAL A 221 -0.73 13.51 -25.81
CA VAL A 221 0.34 13.97 -26.72
C VAL A 221 1.66 13.30 -26.37
N LEU A 222 2.06 13.32 -25.10
CA LEU A 222 3.31 12.67 -24.65
C LEU A 222 3.28 11.16 -24.87
N THR A 223 2.13 10.52 -24.65
CA THR A 223 1.96 9.07 -24.86
C THR A 223 2.08 8.67 -26.33
N CYS A 224 1.77 9.57 -27.27
CA CYS A 224 2.03 9.34 -28.69
C CYS A 224 3.54 9.16 -28.95
N GLY A 225 4.38 10.04 -28.37
CA GLY A 225 5.83 9.91 -28.44
C GLY A 225 6.33 8.58 -27.87
N THR A 226 5.75 8.14 -26.76
CA THR A 226 6.03 6.82 -26.15
C THR A 226 5.61 5.66 -27.06
N ALA A 227 4.45 5.75 -27.72
CA ALA A 227 4.02 4.72 -28.66
C ALA A 227 4.98 4.62 -29.87
N VAL A 228 5.43 5.75 -30.40
CA VAL A 228 6.44 5.81 -31.48
C VAL A 228 7.76 5.20 -30.99
N ALA A 229 8.28 5.64 -29.84
CA ALA A 229 9.52 5.13 -29.25
C ALA A 229 9.47 3.61 -29.02
N LYS A 230 8.35 3.07 -28.55
CA LYS A 230 8.13 1.63 -28.44
C LYS A 230 8.35 0.88 -29.76
N PHE A 231 7.84 1.39 -30.89
CA PHE A 231 8.07 0.75 -32.19
C PHE A 231 9.53 0.89 -32.64
N LEU A 232 10.16 2.03 -32.40
CA LEU A 232 11.60 2.22 -32.68
C LEU A 232 12.48 1.24 -31.90
N VAL A 233 12.21 1.04 -30.60
CA VAL A 233 12.92 0.05 -29.78
C VAL A 233 12.74 -1.36 -30.37
N LYS A 234 11.51 -1.73 -30.74
CA LYS A 234 11.20 -3.05 -31.31
C LYS A 234 11.91 -3.29 -32.65
N TRP A 235 12.04 -2.27 -33.50
CA TRP A 235 12.80 -2.36 -34.76
C TRP A 235 14.32 -2.44 -34.55
N GLY A 236 14.83 -2.05 -33.37
CA GLY A 236 16.23 -2.22 -33.02
C GLY A 236 16.66 -3.69 -32.87
N HIS A 237 15.71 -4.62 -32.75
CA HIS A 237 15.95 -6.06 -32.61
C HIS A 237 16.97 -6.42 -31.52
N PHE A 238 16.89 -5.78 -30.35
CA PHE A 238 17.83 -6.04 -29.27
C PHE A 238 17.57 -7.39 -28.60
N ALA A 239 18.50 -7.83 -27.74
CA ALA A 239 18.26 -8.98 -26.89
C ALA A 239 17.03 -8.75 -25.98
N PRO A 240 16.22 -9.77 -25.64
CA PRO A 240 14.95 -9.59 -24.94
C PRO A 240 15.04 -8.78 -23.64
N PHE A 241 16.12 -8.96 -22.87
CA PHE A 241 16.36 -8.17 -21.66
C PHE A 241 16.56 -6.67 -21.96
N LEU A 242 17.34 -6.34 -23.00
CA LEU A 242 17.57 -4.96 -23.40
C LEU A 242 16.32 -4.32 -24.00
N ASP A 243 15.54 -5.05 -24.79
CA ASP A 243 14.22 -4.59 -25.27
C ASP A 243 13.31 -4.20 -24.10
N GLY A 244 13.22 -5.07 -23.07
CA GLY A 244 12.45 -4.81 -21.86
C GLY A 244 12.98 -3.61 -21.08
N LEU A 245 14.30 -3.48 -20.95
CA LEU A 245 14.93 -2.39 -20.22
C LEU A 245 14.72 -1.04 -20.94
N LEU A 246 14.92 -0.99 -22.26
CA LEU A 246 14.70 0.22 -23.06
C LEU A 246 13.22 0.63 -23.06
N SER A 247 12.30 -0.34 -23.21
CA SER A 247 10.86 -0.07 -23.09
C SER A 247 10.50 0.44 -21.69
N SER A 248 11.10 -0.13 -20.64
CA SER A 248 10.88 0.32 -19.26
C SER A 248 11.36 1.75 -19.03
N LEU A 249 12.52 2.11 -19.58
CA LEU A 249 13.08 3.45 -19.51
C LEU A 249 12.23 4.44 -20.29
N ASP A 250 11.76 4.09 -21.49
CA ASP A 250 10.84 4.90 -22.29
C ASP A 250 9.55 5.20 -21.51
N TYR A 251 8.90 4.17 -20.99
CA TYR A 251 7.68 4.32 -20.20
C TYR A 251 7.91 5.14 -18.93
N ALA A 252 8.96 4.83 -18.15
CA ALA A 252 9.29 5.57 -16.94
C ALA A 252 9.61 7.04 -17.22
N ALA A 253 10.41 7.33 -18.24
CA ALA A 253 10.74 8.69 -18.65
C ALA A 253 9.51 9.46 -19.09
N SER A 254 8.66 8.87 -19.94
CA SER A 254 7.40 9.47 -20.38
C SER A 254 6.50 9.84 -19.20
N PHE A 255 6.32 8.90 -18.27
CA PHE A 255 5.51 9.10 -17.08
C PHE A 255 6.05 10.17 -16.12
N VAL A 256 7.37 10.26 -16.00
CA VAL A 256 8.05 11.30 -15.22
C VAL A 256 7.92 12.66 -15.88
N VAL A 257 8.20 12.76 -17.19
CA VAL A 257 8.04 14.01 -17.95
C VAL A 257 6.61 14.52 -17.85
N MET A 258 5.63 13.62 -18.01
CA MET A 258 4.21 13.95 -17.90
C MET A 258 3.87 14.59 -16.55
N GLN A 259 4.41 14.05 -15.46
CA GLN A 259 4.25 14.62 -14.12
C GLN A 259 4.91 16.01 -14.01
N LEU A 260 6.16 16.15 -14.48
CA LEU A 260 6.92 17.40 -14.37
C LEU A 260 6.29 18.57 -15.14
N VAL A 261 5.59 18.30 -16.24
CA VAL A 261 4.87 19.34 -17.02
C VAL A 261 3.44 19.57 -16.54
N GLY A 262 2.99 18.88 -15.49
CA GLY A 262 1.63 18.98 -14.96
C GLY A 262 0.56 18.34 -15.86
N ALA A 263 0.96 17.43 -16.74
CA ALA A 263 0.05 16.65 -17.56
C ALA A 263 -0.49 15.44 -16.79
N THR A 264 -1.70 15.02 -17.14
CA THR A 264 -2.41 13.98 -16.41
C THR A 264 -2.47 12.67 -17.18
N LEU A 265 -2.14 11.56 -16.52
CA LEU A 265 -2.44 10.22 -17.01
C LEU A 265 -3.63 9.65 -16.24
N ALA A 266 -4.72 9.38 -16.95
CA ALA A 266 -5.95 8.88 -16.34
C ALA A 266 -5.70 7.62 -15.51
N THR A 267 -4.98 6.65 -16.05
CA THR A 267 -4.82 5.31 -15.46
C THR A 267 -4.01 5.25 -14.16
N LYS A 268 -3.26 6.31 -13.81
CA LYS A 268 -2.52 6.37 -12.54
C LYS A 268 -3.40 6.74 -11.34
N GLN A 269 -4.52 7.41 -11.58
CA GLN A 269 -5.36 8.03 -10.55
C GLN A 269 -6.34 7.07 -9.82
N PRO A 270 -6.89 6.00 -10.43
CA PRO A 270 -7.96 5.22 -9.81
C PRO A 270 -7.57 4.59 -8.48
N SER A 271 -6.36 4.05 -8.40
CA SER A 271 -5.86 3.44 -7.17
C SER A 271 -5.64 4.47 -6.05
N MET A 272 -5.09 5.64 -6.39
CA MET A 272 -4.89 6.74 -5.43
C MET A 272 -6.23 7.32 -4.95
N THR A 273 -7.17 7.56 -5.86
CA THR A 273 -8.51 8.09 -5.52
C THR A 273 -9.35 7.09 -4.73
N ALA A 274 -9.22 5.78 -4.99
CA ALA A 274 -9.83 4.73 -4.17
C ALA A 274 -9.26 4.70 -2.74
N ALA A 275 -7.96 4.88 -2.58
CA ALA A 275 -7.32 4.99 -1.26
C ALA A 275 -7.81 6.24 -0.50
N ALA A 276 -7.91 7.39 -1.18
CA ALA A 276 -8.48 8.63 -0.63
C ALA A 276 -9.94 8.46 -0.19
N LEU A 277 -10.74 7.76 -1.02
CA LEU A 277 -12.14 7.45 -0.74
C LEU A 277 -12.32 6.62 0.54
N ALA A 278 -11.50 5.59 0.73
CA ALA A 278 -11.51 4.84 1.99
C ALA A 278 -11.05 5.72 3.18
N GLY A 279 -10.22 6.73 2.89
CA GLY A 279 -9.78 7.78 3.79
C GLY A 279 -10.91 8.53 4.51
N THR A 280 -12.03 8.76 3.83
CA THR A 280 -13.16 9.55 4.36
C THR A 280 -14.04 8.75 5.31
N ILE A 281 -13.86 7.43 5.40
CA ILE A 281 -14.60 6.57 6.32
C ILE A 281 -14.13 6.88 7.75
N ARG A 282 -14.99 7.53 8.56
CA ARG A 282 -14.69 7.84 9.97
C ARG A 282 -14.48 6.57 10.78
N ASP A 283 -13.49 6.61 11.68
CA ASP A 283 -13.04 5.48 12.52
C ASP A 283 -14.11 4.95 13.52
N ARG A 284 -15.27 5.60 13.63
CA ARG A 284 -16.43 5.13 14.41
C ARG A 284 -17.72 5.42 13.64
N ALA A 285 -18.37 4.43 13.02
CA ALA A 285 -19.75 4.58 12.52
C ALA A 285 -20.45 3.24 12.20
N GLY A 286 -21.75 3.19 12.49
CA GLY A 286 -22.66 2.04 12.37
C GLY A 286 -23.27 1.81 10.97
N PRO A 287 -24.45 1.14 10.87
CA PRO A 287 -25.03 0.72 9.60
C PRO A 287 -25.32 1.90 8.63
N GLY A 288 -24.89 1.80 7.37
CA GLY A 288 -25.12 2.82 6.32
C GLY A 288 -23.87 3.58 5.86
N ARG A 289 -22.71 3.31 6.46
CA ARG A 289 -21.42 3.99 6.21
C ARG A 289 -20.93 3.93 4.76
N LEU A 290 -21.23 2.86 4.03
CA LEU A 290 -20.80 2.71 2.64
C LEU A 290 -21.68 3.46 1.63
N ASP A 291 -22.89 3.89 2.03
CA ASP A 291 -23.78 4.66 1.14
C ASP A 291 -23.22 6.06 0.87
N GLU A 292 -22.46 6.63 1.81
CA GLU A 292 -21.72 7.90 1.65
C GLU A 292 -20.61 7.82 0.58
N LEU A 293 -20.07 6.61 0.34
CA LEU A 293 -19.03 6.41 -0.67
C LEU A 293 -19.59 6.44 -2.08
N VAL A 294 -20.86 6.08 -2.29
CA VAL A 294 -21.43 5.94 -3.64
C VAL A 294 -21.40 7.26 -4.42
N PRO A 295 -21.83 8.42 -3.86
CA PRO A 295 -21.69 9.71 -4.54
C PRO A 295 -20.23 10.11 -4.81
N LEU A 296 -19.29 9.73 -3.94
CA LEU A 296 -17.86 9.98 -4.15
C LEU A 296 -17.31 9.12 -5.29
N ILE A 297 -17.71 7.85 -5.38
CA ILE A 297 -17.36 6.95 -6.50
C ILE A 297 -17.87 7.52 -7.83
N SER A 298 -19.09 8.07 -7.88
CA SER A 298 -19.61 8.74 -9.09
C SER A 298 -18.75 9.95 -9.49
N ARG A 299 -18.32 10.78 -8.51
CA ARG A 299 -17.42 11.92 -8.77
C ARG A 299 -16.04 11.48 -9.29
N ILE A 300 -15.48 10.41 -8.72
CA ILE A 300 -14.23 9.81 -9.18
C ILE A 300 -14.41 9.30 -10.61
N ALA A 301 -15.41 8.48 -10.88
CA ALA A 301 -15.69 7.93 -12.20
C ALA A 301 -15.80 9.02 -13.28
N ARG A 302 -16.50 10.12 -12.99
CA ARG A 302 -16.59 11.30 -13.87
C ARG A 302 -15.23 11.93 -14.16
N SER A 303 -14.40 12.08 -13.14
CA SER A 303 -13.06 12.67 -13.27
C SER A 303 -12.14 11.76 -14.09
N GLN A 304 -12.22 10.44 -13.85
CA GLN A 304 -11.47 9.43 -14.60
C GLN A 304 -11.92 9.38 -16.06
N PHE A 305 -13.22 9.51 -16.32
CA PHE A 305 -13.75 9.59 -17.68
C PHE A 305 -13.22 10.82 -18.42
N ALA A 306 -13.24 12.01 -17.80
CA ALA A 306 -12.69 13.22 -18.39
C ALA A 306 -11.20 13.04 -18.75
N ALA A 307 -10.41 12.51 -17.82
CA ALA A 307 -9.00 12.25 -18.05
C ALA A 307 -8.77 11.23 -19.18
N ALA A 308 -9.54 10.13 -19.20
CA ALA A 308 -9.43 9.09 -20.22
C ALA A 308 -9.76 9.63 -21.61
N VAL A 309 -10.85 10.39 -21.74
CA VAL A 309 -11.23 11.05 -23.00
C VAL A 309 -10.16 12.02 -23.45
N GLY A 310 -9.59 12.82 -22.54
CA GLY A 310 -8.49 13.74 -22.86
C GLY A 310 -7.26 13.02 -23.37
N ASN A 311 -6.82 11.96 -22.68
CA ASN A 311 -5.69 11.14 -23.13
C ASN A 311 -5.95 10.50 -24.50
N VAL A 312 -7.10 9.82 -24.66
CA VAL A 312 -7.45 9.04 -25.87
C VAL A 312 -7.65 9.94 -27.08
N SER A 313 -8.40 11.03 -26.95
CA SER A 313 -8.63 11.95 -28.07
C SER A 313 -7.33 12.61 -28.53
N ALA A 314 -6.50 13.08 -27.60
CA ALA A 314 -5.24 13.71 -27.93
C ALA A 314 -4.25 12.74 -28.58
N VAL A 315 -4.10 11.52 -28.04
CA VAL A 315 -3.17 10.52 -28.63
C VAL A 315 -3.60 10.12 -30.05
N ILE A 316 -4.91 10.02 -30.32
CA ILE A 316 -5.42 9.76 -31.68
C ILE A 316 -4.99 10.89 -32.61
N VAL A 317 -5.32 12.14 -32.26
CA VAL A 317 -5.01 13.30 -33.11
C VAL A 317 -3.51 13.40 -33.37
N THR A 318 -2.68 13.27 -32.34
CA THR A 318 -1.22 13.40 -32.50
C THR A 318 -0.62 12.23 -33.28
N ALA A 319 -1.13 11.01 -33.14
CA ALA A 319 -0.65 9.86 -33.91
C ALA A 319 -0.97 10.00 -35.40
N LEU A 320 -2.17 10.49 -35.74
CA LEU A 320 -2.55 10.79 -37.12
C LEU A 320 -1.66 11.88 -37.72
N ILE A 321 -1.41 12.97 -36.98
CA ILE A 321 -0.52 14.05 -37.43
C ILE A 321 0.90 13.53 -37.62
N PHE A 322 1.41 12.76 -36.67
CA PHE A 322 2.75 12.18 -36.72
C PHE A 322 2.94 11.32 -37.96
N ASP A 323 2.04 10.36 -38.22
CA ASP A 323 2.15 9.47 -39.37
C ASP A 323 1.97 10.22 -40.69
N ALA A 324 1.10 11.23 -40.75
CA ALA A 324 0.98 12.08 -41.94
C ALA A 324 2.27 12.86 -42.24
N ILE A 325 2.93 13.42 -41.21
CA ILE A 325 4.23 14.10 -41.36
C ILE A 325 5.31 13.08 -41.78
N TRP A 326 5.31 11.89 -41.18
CA TRP A 326 6.25 10.82 -41.51
C TRP A 326 6.12 10.37 -42.97
N GLN A 327 4.88 10.14 -43.42
CA GLN A 327 4.58 9.79 -44.82
C GLN A 327 5.03 10.88 -45.79
N HIS A 328 4.75 12.14 -45.46
CA HIS A 328 5.14 13.27 -46.30
C HIS A 328 6.67 13.42 -46.41
N THR A 329 7.41 13.12 -45.34
CA THR A 329 8.88 13.29 -45.30
C THR A 329 9.66 12.09 -45.82
N THR A 330 9.18 10.86 -45.61
CA THR A 330 9.88 9.63 -45.97
C THR A 330 9.33 8.94 -47.23
N GLY A 331 8.12 9.32 -47.68
CA GLY A 331 7.43 8.70 -48.79
C GLY A 331 6.76 7.35 -48.46
N ALA A 332 6.79 6.90 -47.21
CA ALA A 332 6.21 5.64 -46.76
C ALA A 332 5.49 5.79 -45.40
N PRO A 333 4.47 4.96 -45.11
CA PRO A 333 3.82 4.95 -43.79
C PRO A 333 4.81 4.58 -42.68
N PHE A 334 4.53 5.06 -41.46
CA PHE A 334 5.39 4.76 -40.32
C PHE A 334 5.44 3.25 -40.05
N LEU A 335 4.30 2.57 -40.05
CA LEU A 335 4.25 1.11 -39.90
C LEU A 335 4.06 0.42 -41.24
N ASP A 336 4.73 -0.70 -41.45
CA ASP A 336 4.47 -1.55 -42.61
C ASP A 336 3.08 -2.21 -42.52
N PRO A 337 2.50 -2.64 -43.66
CA PRO A 337 1.16 -3.22 -43.69
C PRO A 337 0.98 -4.49 -42.82
N ASP A 338 2.03 -5.32 -42.68
CA ASP A 338 1.94 -6.57 -41.92
C ASP A 338 1.97 -6.31 -40.42
N THR A 339 2.88 -5.43 -39.97
CA THR A 339 2.88 -4.93 -38.60
C THR A 339 1.55 -4.27 -38.27
N SER A 340 1.00 -3.44 -39.15
CA SER A 340 -0.28 -2.75 -38.94
C SER A 340 -1.44 -3.73 -38.75
N ARG A 341 -1.56 -4.75 -39.61
CA ARG A 341 -2.58 -5.81 -39.46
C ARG A 341 -2.41 -6.59 -38.16
N SER A 342 -1.18 -6.94 -37.80
CA SER A 342 -0.89 -7.65 -36.55
C SER A 342 -1.28 -6.83 -35.30
N VAL A 343 -1.05 -5.51 -35.33
CA VAL A 343 -1.39 -4.61 -34.24
C VAL A 343 -2.91 -4.53 -34.07
N VAL A 344 -3.67 -4.35 -35.15
CA VAL A 344 -5.15 -4.31 -35.09
C VAL A 344 -5.70 -5.64 -34.56
N ALA A 345 -5.23 -6.78 -35.08
CA ALA A 345 -5.65 -8.10 -34.63
C ALA A 345 -5.35 -8.35 -33.15
N SER A 346 -4.25 -7.79 -32.63
CA SER A 346 -3.86 -7.93 -31.23
C SER A 346 -4.79 -7.24 -30.23
N PHE A 347 -5.75 -6.43 -30.71
CA PHE A 347 -6.76 -5.78 -29.88
C PHE A 347 -8.14 -6.43 -29.96
N ASP A 348 -8.30 -7.53 -30.72
CA ASP A 348 -9.55 -8.27 -30.75
C ASP A 348 -9.90 -8.84 -29.35
N PRO A 349 -11.05 -8.50 -28.76
CA PRO A 349 -11.36 -8.83 -27.37
C PRO A 349 -11.53 -10.33 -27.12
N LEU A 350 -11.84 -11.13 -28.15
CA LEU A 350 -12.16 -12.53 -28.01
C LEU A 350 -10.97 -13.44 -28.30
N HIS A 351 -10.19 -13.13 -29.35
CA HIS A 351 -9.18 -14.04 -29.88
C HIS A 351 -7.75 -13.70 -29.46
N SER A 352 -7.46 -12.44 -29.10
CA SER A 352 -6.08 -12.00 -28.84
C SER A 352 -5.59 -12.21 -27.40
N GLY A 353 -6.48 -12.53 -26.46
CA GLY A 353 -6.16 -12.51 -25.03
C GLY A 353 -5.98 -11.08 -24.45
N THR A 354 -6.37 -10.03 -25.18
CA THR A 354 -6.21 -8.63 -24.73
C THR A 354 -6.90 -8.33 -23.38
N LEU A 355 -8.04 -8.96 -23.08
CA LEU A 355 -8.78 -8.73 -21.84
C LEU A 355 -8.02 -9.18 -20.58
N PRO A 356 -7.53 -10.43 -20.46
CA PRO A 356 -6.70 -10.80 -19.31
C PRO A 356 -5.42 -9.97 -19.20
N PHE A 357 -4.80 -9.57 -20.32
CA PHE A 357 -3.64 -8.66 -20.30
C PHE A 357 -3.99 -7.25 -19.81
N ALA A 358 -5.18 -6.74 -20.16
CA ALA A 358 -5.68 -5.46 -19.66
C ALA A 358 -6.01 -5.51 -18.17
N ALA A 359 -6.60 -6.62 -17.70
CA ALA A 359 -6.83 -6.85 -16.28
C ALA A 359 -5.52 -6.92 -15.50
N LEU A 360 -4.52 -7.67 -16.01
CA LEU A 360 -3.16 -7.69 -15.45
C LEU A 360 -2.58 -6.27 -15.38
N THR A 361 -2.72 -5.48 -16.45
CA THR A 361 -2.26 -4.08 -16.47
C THR A 361 -2.93 -3.26 -15.36
N GLY A 362 -4.23 -3.48 -15.10
CA GLY A 362 -4.91 -2.90 -13.93
C GLY A 362 -4.29 -3.28 -12.58
N VAL A 363 -3.84 -4.53 -12.43
CA VAL A 363 -3.08 -4.98 -11.25
C VAL A 363 -1.75 -4.23 -11.16
N LEU A 364 -1.01 -4.11 -12.27
CA LEU A 364 0.27 -3.39 -12.30
C LEU A 364 0.12 -1.90 -11.96
N LEU A 365 -0.94 -1.26 -12.45
CA LEU A 365 -1.30 0.12 -12.08
C LEU A 365 -1.53 0.24 -10.57
N TRP A 366 -2.26 -0.72 -9.97
CA TRP A 366 -2.44 -0.75 -8.52
C TRP A 366 -1.12 -0.97 -7.77
N VAL A 367 -0.29 -1.94 -8.17
CA VAL A 367 1.03 -2.18 -7.56
C VAL A 367 1.91 -0.93 -7.63
N SER A 368 1.90 -0.21 -8.75
CA SER A 368 2.66 1.03 -8.90
C SER A 368 2.23 2.12 -7.91
N SER A 369 0.95 2.18 -7.53
CA SER A 369 0.46 3.12 -6.51
C SER A 369 0.90 2.75 -5.09
N LEU A 370 1.08 1.45 -4.81
CA LEU A 370 1.68 1.01 -3.55
C LEU A 370 3.17 1.37 -3.50
N ALA A 371 3.88 1.22 -4.62
CA ALA A 371 5.27 1.64 -4.74
C ALA A 371 5.42 3.16 -4.56
N ALA A 372 4.48 3.97 -5.08
CA ALA A 372 4.40 5.40 -4.84
C ALA A 372 4.30 5.74 -3.35
N GLY A 373 3.29 5.18 -2.66
CA GLY A 373 3.08 5.41 -1.22
C GLY A 373 4.23 4.89 -0.35
N TRP A 374 4.83 3.76 -0.73
CA TRP A 374 6.01 3.20 -0.06
C TRP A 374 7.24 4.09 -0.21
N PHE A 375 7.51 4.59 -1.42
CA PHE A 375 8.67 5.43 -1.69
C PHE A 375 8.55 6.80 -1.01
N GLU A 376 7.36 7.41 -1.02
CA GLU A 376 7.08 8.62 -0.25
C GLU A 376 7.27 8.37 1.26
N ASN A 377 6.75 7.26 1.79
CA ASN A 377 6.97 6.87 3.18
C ASN A 377 8.47 6.69 3.50
N TRP A 378 9.23 6.09 2.59
CA TRP A 378 10.67 5.90 2.77
C TRP A 378 11.44 7.23 2.82
N ILE A 379 11.10 8.18 1.95
CA ILE A 379 11.68 9.54 1.93
C ILE A 379 11.40 10.27 3.25
N VAL A 380 10.14 10.24 3.71
CA VAL A 380 9.73 10.90 4.96
C VAL A 380 10.35 10.19 6.17
N TYR A 381 10.30 8.86 6.23
CA TYR A 381 10.87 8.08 7.32
C TYR A 381 12.37 8.34 7.52
N ARG A 382 13.12 8.45 6.42
CA ARG A 382 14.56 8.76 6.46
C ARG A 382 14.88 10.24 6.62
N ARG A 383 13.87 11.11 6.72
CA ARG A 383 14.02 12.57 6.76
C ARG A 383 14.94 13.08 5.64
N LEU A 384 14.77 12.52 4.44
CA LEU A 384 15.64 12.83 3.32
C LEU A 384 15.58 14.31 2.89
N PRO A 385 14.41 15.00 2.92
CA PRO A 385 14.36 16.44 2.68
C PRO A 385 15.25 17.24 3.64
N ASP A 386 15.19 16.95 4.94
CA ASP A 386 16.02 17.61 5.96
C ASP A 386 17.51 17.34 5.72
N ALA A 387 17.86 16.10 5.36
CA ALA A 387 19.24 15.70 5.06
C ALA A 387 19.78 16.41 3.81
N ILE A 388 18.95 16.60 2.78
CA ILE A 388 19.29 17.35 1.57
C ILE A 388 19.51 18.82 1.91
N GLU A 389 18.61 19.45 2.67
CA GLU A 389 18.71 20.86 3.04
C GLU A 389 20.01 21.18 3.80
N HIS A 390 20.41 20.30 4.71
CA HIS A 390 21.60 20.46 5.55
C HIS A 390 22.87 19.81 4.97
N HIS A 391 22.81 19.27 3.76
CA HIS A 391 23.95 18.57 3.17
C HIS A 391 25.16 19.49 2.97
N ARG A 392 26.38 18.95 3.14
CA ARG A 392 27.63 19.74 3.06
C ARG A 392 27.81 20.46 1.72
N ILE A 393 27.28 19.89 0.63
CA ILE A 393 27.29 20.48 -0.72
C ILE A 393 26.49 21.80 -0.78
N GLY A 394 25.54 22.00 0.13
CA GLY A 394 24.79 23.26 0.25
C GLY A 394 25.67 24.48 0.53
N ARG A 395 26.89 24.29 1.05
CA ARG A 395 27.89 25.36 1.17
C ARG A 395 28.40 25.86 -0.19
N ARG A 396 28.39 25.02 -1.22
CA ARG A 396 28.81 25.36 -2.59
C ARG A 396 27.61 25.78 -3.47
N VAL A 397 26.50 25.05 -3.37
CA VAL A 397 25.33 25.25 -4.24
C VAL A 397 24.39 26.35 -3.69
N GLY A 398 24.45 26.63 -2.39
CA GLY A 398 23.61 27.59 -1.67
C GLY A 398 22.45 26.92 -0.95
N ARG A 399 22.24 27.27 0.34
CA ARG A 399 21.19 26.69 1.19
C ARG A 399 19.78 26.87 0.60
N ALA A 400 19.49 28.02 0.01
CA ALA A 400 18.19 28.27 -0.62
C ALA A 400 17.90 27.33 -1.81
N ARG A 401 18.93 26.88 -2.54
CA ARG A 401 18.76 25.89 -3.61
C ARG A 401 18.55 24.49 -3.05
N MET A 402 19.29 24.11 -2.00
CA MET A 402 19.10 22.82 -1.32
C MET A 402 17.70 22.72 -0.70
N ALA A 403 17.20 23.78 -0.06
CA ALA A 403 15.85 23.83 0.48
C ALA A 403 14.77 23.73 -0.62
N ARG A 404 15.01 24.34 -1.79
CA ARG A 404 14.12 24.16 -2.96
C ARG A 404 14.13 22.72 -3.48
N LEU A 405 15.30 22.08 -3.56
CA LEU A 405 15.44 20.70 -3.97
C LEU A 405 14.75 19.74 -2.98
N ALA A 406 14.92 19.97 -1.68
CA ALA A 406 14.25 19.22 -0.62
C ALA A 406 12.73 19.29 -0.77
N ARG A 407 12.16 20.50 -0.91
CA ARG A 407 10.72 20.70 -1.14
C ARG A 407 10.24 20.11 -2.47
N PHE A 408 11.07 20.14 -3.51
CA PHE A 408 10.73 19.52 -4.79
C PHE A 408 10.65 18.00 -4.65
N LEU A 409 11.65 17.37 -4.03
CA LEU A 409 11.65 15.94 -3.80
C LEU A 409 10.46 15.51 -2.93
N GLU A 410 10.16 16.25 -1.87
CA GLU A 410 9.02 15.97 -0.99
C GLU A 410 7.69 15.99 -1.74
N ARG A 411 7.48 16.97 -2.63
CA ARG A 411 6.26 17.08 -3.44
C ARG A 411 6.14 16.01 -4.53
N GLU A 412 7.25 15.70 -5.21
CA GLU A 412 7.22 14.82 -6.39
C GLU A 412 7.50 13.35 -6.07
N ALA A 413 7.92 13.04 -4.83
CA ALA A 413 8.32 11.71 -4.37
C ALA A 413 7.37 10.60 -4.80
N ALA A 414 6.09 10.70 -4.39
CA ALA A 414 5.10 9.68 -4.68
C ALA A 414 4.95 9.45 -6.19
N GLY A 415 4.87 10.52 -6.98
CA GLY A 415 4.74 10.40 -8.41
C GLY A 415 5.99 9.84 -9.09
N PHE A 416 7.20 10.16 -8.64
CA PHE A 416 8.43 9.51 -9.13
C PHE A 416 8.42 8.01 -8.83
N GLY A 417 8.15 7.62 -7.58
CA GLY A 417 8.07 6.22 -7.17
C GLY A 417 7.06 5.44 -8.00
N GLY A 418 5.86 5.99 -8.18
CA GLY A 418 4.81 5.36 -8.99
C GLY A 418 5.12 5.32 -10.48
N SER A 419 5.66 6.41 -11.05
CA SER A 419 5.99 6.50 -12.49
C SER A 419 7.11 5.53 -12.89
N VAL A 420 8.19 5.50 -12.10
CA VAL A 420 9.33 4.61 -12.36
C VAL A 420 8.90 3.16 -12.15
N ALA A 421 8.21 2.85 -11.04
CA ALA A 421 7.70 1.50 -10.82
C ALA A 421 6.78 1.05 -11.95
N LEU A 422 5.82 1.89 -12.38
CA LEU A 422 4.91 1.56 -13.47
C LEU A 422 5.68 1.31 -14.77
N GLY A 423 6.61 2.19 -15.15
CA GLY A 423 7.41 2.02 -16.37
C GLY A 423 8.13 0.67 -16.41
N PHE A 424 8.82 0.31 -15.32
CA PHE A 424 9.50 -0.98 -15.20
C PHE A 424 8.54 -2.18 -15.15
N LEU A 425 7.39 -2.05 -14.49
CA LEU A 425 6.38 -3.12 -14.47
C LEU A 425 5.81 -3.37 -15.88
N LEU A 426 5.50 -2.32 -16.64
CA LEU A 426 4.96 -2.48 -18.01
C LEU A 426 6.01 -2.99 -19.01
N GLY A 427 7.29 -2.64 -18.86
CA GLY A 427 8.36 -3.05 -19.78
C GLY A 427 9.01 -4.40 -19.45
N MET A 428 9.32 -4.67 -18.17
CA MET A 428 10.07 -5.88 -17.79
C MET A 428 9.19 -7.11 -17.54
N ILE A 429 7.95 -6.96 -17.06
CA ILE A 429 7.09 -8.13 -16.77
C ILE A 429 6.85 -9.01 -18.00
N PRO A 430 6.52 -8.45 -19.18
CA PRO A 430 6.39 -9.27 -20.39
C PRO A 430 7.67 -10.03 -20.73
N VAL A 431 8.85 -9.43 -20.52
CA VAL A 431 10.14 -10.07 -20.79
C VAL A 431 10.40 -11.21 -19.80
N PHE A 432 10.21 -10.98 -18.50
CA PHE A 432 10.34 -12.03 -17.50
C PHE A 432 9.37 -13.18 -17.75
N ALA A 433 8.12 -12.89 -18.09
CA ALA A 433 7.13 -13.91 -18.39
C ALA A 433 7.51 -14.76 -19.62
N LYS A 434 7.95 -14.10 -20.70
CA LYS A 434 8.44 -14.78 -21.91
C LYS A 434 9.63 -15.67 -21.62
N PHE A 435 10.54 -15.27 -20.73
CA PHE A 435 11.67 -16.10 -20.30
C PHE A 435 11.21 -17.43 -19.69
N PHE A 436 10.08 -17.44 -18.96
CA PHE A 436 9.46 -18.66 -18.43
C PHE A 436 8.49 -19.35 -19.40
N GLY A 437 8.45 -18.95 -20.67
CA GLY A 437 7.56 -19.52 -21.69
C GLY A 437 6.10 -19.07 -21.58
N LEU A 438 5.80 -18.05 -20.77
CA LEU A 438 4.45 -17.50 -20.63
C LEU A 438 4.27 -16.32 -21.61
N PRO A 439 3.32 -16.39 -22.57
CA PRO A 439 3.10 -15.32 -23.54
C PRO A 439 2.30 -14.17 -22.92
N ILE A 440 2.81 -13.57 -21.85
CA ILE A 440 2.17 -12.44 -21.16
C ILE A 440 2.52 -11.15 -21.88
N ASP A 441 1.50 -10.34 -22.08
CA ASP A 441 1.62 -8.98 -22.58
C ASP A 441 0.88 -8.00 -21.67
N VAL A 442 1.07 -6.71 -21.92
CA VAL A 442 0.50 -5.61 -21.15
C VAL A 442 -0.30 -4.71 -22.10
N ARG A 443 -1.53 -4.39 -21.72
CA ARG A 443 -2.48 -3.61 -22.51
C ARG A 443 -2.93 -2.40 -21.71
N HIS A 444 -2.38 -1.25 -22.06
CA HIS A 444 -2.67 0.03 -21.44
C HIS A 444 -3.47 0.90 -22.41
N ILE A 445 -4.65 1.40 -22.01
CA ILE A 445 -5.58 2.10 -22.89
C ILE A 445 -4.91 3.12 -23.82
N THR A 446 -4.20 4.13 -23.29
CA THR A 446 -3.64 5.22 -24.10
C THR A 446 -2.53 4.76 -25.07
N LEU A 447 -1.62 3.88 -24.62
CA LEU A 447 -0.56 3.32 -25.47
C LEU A 447 -1.14 2.40 -26.55
N SER A 448 -2.15 1.62 -26.20
CA SER A 448 -2.89 0.75 -27.12
C SER A 448 -3.64 1.60 -28.16
N THR A 449 -4.30 2.69 -27.75
CA THR A 449 -4.96 3.64 -28.66
C THR A 449 -3.96 4.26 -29.62
N GLY A 450 -2.80 4.72 -29.14
CA GLY A 450 -1.75 5.28 -30.00
C GLY A 450 -1.24 4.24 -31.00
N SER A 451 -0.97 3.02 -30.55
CA SER A 451 -0.51 1.92 -31.42
C SER A 451 -1.57 1.56 -32.48
N LEU A 452 -2.84 1.47 -32.09
CA LEU A 452 -3.94 1.21 -33.01
C LEU A 452 -4.08 2.34 -34.04
N THR A 453 -3.96 3.59 -33.60
CA THR A 453 -4.09 4.75 -34.48
C THR A 453 -2.98 4.79 -35.52
N LEU A 454 -1.72 4.58 -35.10
CA LEU A 454 -0.57 4.50 -36.02
C LEU A 454 -0.74 3.36 -37.05
N ALA A 455 -1.26 2.20 -36.62
CA ALA A 455 -1.51 1.08 -37.52
C ALA A 455 -2.62 1.40 -38.54
N LEU A 456 -3.73 1.99 -38.09
CA LEU A 456 -4.85 2.34 -38.96
C LEU A 456 -4.52 3.49 -39.92
N SER A 457 -3.69 4.45 -39.51
CA SER A 457 -3.24 5.54 -40.38
C SER A 457 -2.24 5.07 -41.43
N SER A 458 -1.43 4.07 -41.10
CA SER A 458 -0.41 3.51 -42.01
C SER A 458 -1.02 2.69 -43.16
N VAL A 459 -2.03 1.86 -42.88
CA VAL A 459 -2.60 0.93 -43.88
C VAL A 459 -4.00 1.34 -44.36
N GLY A 460 -4.71 2.19 -43.60
CA GLY A 460 -6.09 2.60 -43.87
C GLY A 460 -7.13 1.62 -43.32
N ALA A 461 -8.21 2.15 -42.74
CA ALA A 461 -9.28 1.36 -42.12
C ALA A 461 -9.96 0.37 -43.09
N ALA A 462 -10.13 0.77 -44.36
CA ALA A 462 -10.74 -0.08 -45.38
C ALA A 462 -9.89 -1.31 -45.73
N ALA A 463 -8.56 -1.18 -45.69
CA ALA A 463 -7.64 -2.27 -46.03
C ALA A 463 -7.57 -3.35 -44.94
N VAL A 464 -7.86 -3.00 -43.68
CA VAL A 464 -7.96 -3.95 -42.56
C VAL A 464 -9.37 -4.54 -42.44
N GLY A 465 -10.37 -3.81 -42.93
CA GLY A 465 -11.78 -4.16 -42.84
C GLY A 465 -12.46 -3.56 -41.61
N TRP A 466 -13.61 -2.92 -41.82
CA TRP A 466 -14.34 -2.20 -40.77
C TRP A 466 -14.76 -3.05 -39.57
N ALA A 467 -15.00 -4.36 -39.77
CA ALA A 467 -15.31 -5.28 -38.69
C ALA A 467 -14.12 -5.44 -37.72
N ALA A 468 -12.89 -5.56 -38.24
CA ALA A 468 -11.69 -5.66 -37.42
C ALA A 468 -11.40 -4.33 -36.69
N VAL A 469 -11.62 -3.20 -37.37
CA VAL A 469 -11.50 -1.86 -36.76
C VAL A 469 -12.49 -1.68 -35.62
N ALA A 470 -13.76 -2.06 -35.81
CA ALA A 470 -14.79 -2.00 -34.78
C ALA A 470 -14.46 -2.93 -33.61
N SER A 471 -14.00 -4.16 -33.89
CA SER A 471 -13.57 -5.12 -32.87
C SER A 471 -12.41 -4.55 -32.03
N ALA A 472 -11.37 -4.01 -32.68
CA ALA A 472 -10.25 -3.39 -32.00
C ALA A 472 -10.66 -2.16 -31.17
N ALA A 473 -11.58 -1.32 -31.67
CA ALA A 473 -12.10 -0.18 -30.93
C ALA A 473 -12.86 -0.60 -29.67
N VAL A 474 -13.70 -1.64 -29.76
CA VAL A 474 -14.34 -2.26 -28.59
C VAL A 474 -13.29 -2.82 -27.63
N GLY A 475 -12.25 -3.46 -28.16
CA GLY A 475 -11.08 -3.92 -27.40
C GLY A 475 -10.42 -2.80 -26.61
N ILE A 476 -10.15 -1.64 -27.22
CA ILE A 476 -9.58 -0.45 -26.55
C ILE A 476 -10.49 0.03 -25.42
N ALA A 477 -11.81 0.11 -25.65
CA ALA A 477 -12.76 0.53 -24.62
C ALA A 477 -12.76 -0.44 -23.42
N LEU A 478 -12.74 -1.75 -23.68
CA LEU A 478 -12.66 -2.79 -22.65
C LEU A 478 -11.30 -2.80 -21.93
N ILE A 479 -10.20 -2.54 -22.64
CA ILE A 479 -8.88 -2.36 -22.03
C ILE A 479 -8.94 -1.23 -21.01
N GLY A 480 -9.52 -0.08 -21.39
CA GLY A 480 -9.77 1.03 -20.49
C GLY A 480 -10.54 0.60 -19.25
N LEU A 481 -11.74 0.03 -19.46
CA LEU A 481 -12.60 -0.41 -18.36
C LEU A 481 -11.87 -1.34 -17.38
N LEU A 482 -11.07 -2.28 -17.88
CA LEU A 482 -10.30 -3.21 -17.05
C LEU A 482 -9.11 -2.54 -16.36
N ASN A 483 -8.35 -1.67 -17.05
CA ASN A 483 -7.27 -0.90 -16.44
C ASN A 483 -7.78 -0.08 -15.24
N PHE A 484 -8.84 0.70 -15.43
CA PHE A 484 -9.44 1.54 -14.39
C PHE A 484 -10.13 0.69 -13.32
N GLY A 485 -11.00 -0.23 -13.73
CA GLY A 485 -11.87 -1.01 -12.84
C GLY A 485 -11.10 -1.95 -11.91
N VAL A 486 -10.12 -2.70 -12.44
CA VAL A 486 -9.31 -3.62 -11.62
C VAL A 486 -8.42 -2.85 -10.65
N SER A 487 -7.76 -1.78 -11.13
CA SER A 487 -6.89 -0.96 -10.28
C SER A 487 -7.66 -0.31 -9.13
N PHE A 488 -8.81 0.29 -9.44
CA PHE A 488 -9.71 0.90 -8.45
C PHE A 488 -10.24 -0.13 -7.45
N ALA A 489 -10.75 -1.27 -7.93
CA ALA A 489 -11.33 -2.31 -7.08
C ALA A 489 -10.30 -2.89 -6.10
N LEU A 490 -9.08 -3.19 -6.57
CA LEU A 490 -8.00 -3.69 -5.70
C LEU A 490 -7.60 -2.66 -4.64
N ALA A 491 -7.41 -1.40 -5.04
CA ALA A 491 -7.09 -0.33 -4.11
C ALA A 491 -8.17 -0.16 -3.05
N LEU A 492 -9.44 -0.13 -3.45
CA LEU A 492 -10.56 0.02 -2.53
C LEU A 492 -10.69 -1.17 -1.58
N VAL A 493 -10.58 -2.40 -2.07
CA VAL A 493 -10.65 -3.61 -1.22
C VAL A 493 -9.54 -3.61 -0.18
N VAL A 494 -8.31 -3.29 -0.57
CA VAL A 494 -7.18 -3.26 0.37
C VAL A 494 -7.32 -2.10 1.35
N ALA A 495 -7.77 -0.93 0.91
CA ALA A 495 -7.98 0.22 1.79
C ALA A 495 -9.11 0.00 2.81
N LEU A 496 -10.23 -0.60 2.40
CA LEU A 496 -11.32 -0.99 3.31
C LEU A 496 -10.85 -2.03 4.34
N ARG A 497 -10.03 -3.01 3.91
CA ARG A 497 -9.46 -4.01 4.83
C ARG A 497 -8.47 -3.40 5.82
N ALA A 498 -7.68 -2.41 5.41
CA ALA A 498 -6.74 -1.72 6.28
C ALA A 498 -7.43 -0.85 7.35
N ARG A 499 -8.74 -0.61 7.23
CA ARG A 499 -9.59 0.11 8.18
C ARG A 499 -10.60 -0.78 8.90
N ASP A 500 -10.35 -2.09 8.93
CA ASP A 500 -11.17 -3.10 9.59
C ASP A 500 -12.67 -3.06 9.20
N VAL A 501 -12.99 -2.65 7.96
CA VAL A 501 -14.36 -2.71 7.45
C VAL A 501 -14.75 -4.19 7.29
N PRO A 502 -15.86 -4.66 7.91
CA PRO A 502 -16.28 -6.05 7.81
C PRO A 502 -16.50 -6.48 6.36
N ARG A 503 -16.05 -7.70 6.02
CA ARG A 503 -16.17 -8.24 4.65
C ARG A 503 -17.63 -8.26 4.16
N GLY A 504 -18.58 -8.54 5.05
CA GLY A 504 -20.01 -8.54 4.72
C GLY A 504 -20.49 -7.17 4.23
N GLU A 505 -20.06 -6.08 4.88
CA GLU A 505 -20.39 -4.71 4.48
C GLU A 505 -19.76 -4.38 3.13
N SER A 506 -18.46 -4.65 2.93
CA SER A 506 -17.76 -4.34 1.68
C SER A 506 -18.35 -4.99 0.42
N LYS A 507 -19.03 -6.14 0.57
CA LYS A 507 -19.68 -6.87 -0.54
C LYS A 507 -20.96 -6.19 -1.05
N THR A 508 -21.58 -5.31 -0.27
CA THR A 508 -22.82 -4.62 -0.69
C THR A 508 -22.54 -3.42 -1.59
N LEU A 509 -21.33 -2.86 -1.52
CA LEU A 509 -20.93 -1.64 -2.22
C LEU A 509 -21.02 -1.74 -3.74
N PRO A 510 -20.53 -2.80 -4.43
CA PRO A 510 -20.67 -2.91 -5.88
C PRO A 510 -22.14 -2.87 -6.34
N GLY A 511 -23.05 -3.52 -5.60
CA GLY A 511 -24.47 -3.49 -5.87
C GLY A 511 -25.09 -2.10 -5.67
N ALA A 512 -24.64 -1.34 -4.67
CA ALA A 512 -25.07 0.04 -4.45
C ALA A 512 -24.59 0.99 -5.58
N VAL A 513 -23.33 0.86 -6.01
CA VAL A 513 -22.78 1.61 -7.14
C VAL A 513 -23.52 1.28 -8.44
N LEU A 514 -23.78 0.00 -8.71
CA LEU A 514 -24.51 -0.43 -9.89
C LEU A 514 -25.95 0.12 -9.90
N ARG A 515 -26.65 0.06 -8.75
CA ARG A 515 -28.00 0.65 -8.62
C ARG A 515 -27.99 2.16 -8.89
N ARG A 516 -26.97 2.88 -8.41
CA ARG A 516 -26.80 4.31 -8.68
C ARG A 516 -26.51 4.58 -10.15
N PHE A 517 -25.63 3.80 -10.77
CA PHE A 517 -25.30 3.91 -12.19
C PHE A 517 -26.52 3.70 -13.08
N VAL A 518 -27.32 2.66 -12.82
CA VAL A 518 -28.56 2.39 -13.57
C VAL A 518 -29.58 3.51 -13.40
N ARG A 519 -29.74 4.04 -12.18
CA ARG A 519 -30.72 5.11 -11.91
C ARG A 519 -30.30 6.49 -12.42
N ARG A 520 -29.01 6.80 -12.40
CA ARG A 520 -28.46 8.13 -12.74
C ARG A 520 -27.11 8.02 -13.48
N PRO A 521 -27.08 7.46 -14.70
CA PRO A 521 -25.84 7.22 -15.43
C PRO A 521 -25.09 8.52 -15.77
N ALA A 522 -25.82 9.60 -16.07
CA ALA A 522 -25.22 10.89 -16.43
C ALA A 522 -24.30 11.46 -15.35
N GLU A 523 -24.55 11.19 -14.06
CA GLU A 523 -23.70 11.65 -12.94
C GLU A 523 -22.29 11.06 -12.98
N PHE A 524 -22.10 9.91 -13.64
CA PHE A 524 -20.81 9.24 -13.77
C PHE A 524 -19.96 9.78 -14.92
N PHE A 525 -20.53 10.61 -15.81
CA PHE A 525 -19.84 11.09 -17.02
C PHE A 525 -19.77 12.62 -17.07
N TYR A 526 -20.81 13.31 -16.61
CA TYR A 526 -20.97 14.75 -16.79
C TYR A 526 -21.10 15.48 -15.46
N PRO A 527 -20.50 16.68 -15.33
CA PRO A 527 -20.64 17.49 -14.13
C PRO A 527 -22.05 18.09 -13.98
N PRO A 528 -22.57 18.21 -12.74
CA PRO A 528 -23.80 18.94 -12.50
C PRO A 528 -23.62 20.40 -12.93
N ARG A 529 -24.73 21.12 -13.11
CA ARG A 529 -24.66 22.57 -13.33
C ARG A 529 -24.05 23.19 -12.07
N ASP A 530 -23.08 24.10 -12.25
CA ASP A 530 -22.48 24.79 -11.11
C ASP A 530 -23.61 25.47 -10.33
N PRO A 531 -23.60 25.42 -8.98
CA PRO A 531 -24.58 26.16 -8.20
C PRO A 531 -24.48 27.62 -8.63
N GLY A 532 -25.59 28.20 -9.09
CA GLY A 532 -25.67 29.64 -9.31
C GLY A 532 -25.30 30.38 -8.03
N PRO A 533 -24.92 31.67 -8.12
CA PRO A 533 -24.62 32.46 -6.93
C PRO A 533 -25.78 32.32 -5.95
N VAL A 534 -25.47 31.90 -4.71
CA VAL A 534 -26.44 31.75 -3.64
C VAL A 534 -27.14 33.11 -3.51
N ALA A 535 -28.43 33.16 -3.81
CA ALA A 535 -29.23 34.36 -3.57
C ALA A 535 -29.15 34.65 -2.07
N THR A 536 -28.39 35.69 -1.71
CA THR A 536 -28.35 36.21 -0.35
C THR A 536 -29.75 36.71 -0.03
N THR A 537 -30.51 35.94 0.73
CA THR A 537 -31.75 36.40 1.33
C THR A 537 -31.39 37.59 2.22
N PRO A 538 -31.96 38.80 2.00
CA PRO A 538 -31.68 39.92 2.87
C PRO A 538 -32.24 39.58 4.26
N SER A 539 -31.37 39.59 5.26
CA SER A 539 -31.77 39.54 6.67
C SER A 539 -32.56 40.81 6.98
N HIS A 540 -33.86 40.66 7.26
CA HIS A 540 -34.66 41.69 7.93
C HIS A 540 -34.48 41.59 9.44
#